data_AF-A0A8T5KTF2-F1
#
_entry.id   AF-A0A8T5KTF2-F1
#
_cell.length_a   1.000
_cell.length_b   1.000
_cell.length_c   1.000
_cell.angle_alpha   90.00
_cell.angle_beta   90.00
_cell.angle_gamma   90.00
#
_symmetry.space_group_name_H-M   'P 1'
#
loop_
_entity.id
_entity.type
_entity.pdbx_description
1 polymer ?
#
loop_
_entity_poly.entity_id
_entity_poly.type
_entity_poly.pdbx_seq_one_letter_code
_entity_poly.pdbx_strand_id
1 'polypeptide(L)'
;MEKRGELTSSQIGMIILAIAGFIVVLLFLFFILDLKEMSELEICKLSILTRGTAPEITKRLAPLKCTTQKICLTMENKDCPQFLGYENVKKVKLPSGTLADGKPKASQKIEEISANAMYDCWNIMGQGKIDIFGGEEGNHLSDLVIEKAKSISVVNNVEAKCVICSRVAIAPDLYEEKNKEILKQVDVNTYLKEKQVPGSSLTYLQTFTDRQVSSYPSQFSTNFSKQGEGKTTDEIAFVFSQILVDGREPLEQAFEKGAGTGIAIGSGLLLTPLGKVVGLVGAKITIPAAIVATLTSGGLAYVEAGNNQELAVEYCGPFESVEQARYGCSVVTPAAFSSKEDLDKIENLCKGGIEGNL
;
A
#
# COMPACT_ATOMS: atom_id res chain seq x y z
N MET A 1 7.33 -57.27 -42.48
CA MET A 1 8.40 -57.81 -41.62
C MET A 1 8.39 -57.05 -40.32
N GLU A 2 7.68 -57.57 -39.32
CA GLU A 2 7.67 -56.99 -37.97
C GLU A 2 8.89 -57.52 -37.21
N LYS A 3 9.90 -56.68 -37.02
CA LYS A 3 11.01 -56.98 -36.11
C LYS A 3 10.49 -56.82 -34.69
N ARG A 4 10.22 -57.94 -34.01
CA ARG A 4 9.93 -57.95 -32.58
C ARG A 4 11.22 -57.63 -31.84
N GLY A 5 11.26 -56.49 -31.17
CA GLY A 5 12.40 -56.10 -30.33
C GLY A 5 12.49 -57.04 -29.12
N GLU A 6 13.60 -57.76 -29.02
CA GLU A 6 13.95 -58.48 -27.78
C GLU A 6 14.33 -57.42 -26.74
N LEU A 7 13.46 -57.21 -25.76
CA LEU A 7 13.82 -56.49 -24.54
C LEU A 7 14.69 -57.42 -23.70
N THR A 8 15.99 -57.14 -23.68
CA THR A 8 16.93 -57.86 -22.81
C THR A 8 16.48 -57.71 -21.36
N SER A 9 16.41 -58.82 -20.62
CA SER A 9 15.96 -58.86 -19.22
C SER A 9 16.65 -57.84 -18.30
N SER A 10 17.90 -57.47 -18.60
CA SER A 10 18.64 -56.40 -17.91
C SER A 10 18.01 -55.01 -18.07
N GLN A 11 17.41 -54.69 -19.21
CA GLN A 11 16.74 -53.40 -19.43
C GLN A 11 15.45 -53.31 -18.61
N ILE A 12 14.72 -54.42 -18.48
CA ILE A 12 13.51 -54.50 -17.66
C ILE A 12 13.85 -54.23 -16.18
N GLY A 13 14.94 -54.82 -15.68
CA GLY A 13 15.40 -54.58 -14.30
C GLY A 13 15.77 -53.11 -14.04
N MET A 14 16.46 -52.46 -14.98
CA MET A 14 16.82 -51.04 -14.85
C MET A 14 15.59 -50.13 -14.84
N ILE A 15 14.59 -50.42 -15.68
CA ILE A 15 13.34 -49.66 -15.74
C ILE A 15 12.58 -49.77 -14.41
N ILE A 16 12.49 -50.98 -13.83
CA ILE A 16 11.80 -51.17 -12.54
C ILE A 16 12.48 -50.37 -11.43
N LEU A 17 13.82 -50.39 -11.39
CA LEU A 17 14.58 -49.66 -10.36
C LEU A 17 14.47 -48.14 -10.54
N ALA A 18 14.47 -47.65 -11.77
CA ALA A 18 14.24 -46.23 -12.07
C ALA A 18 12.84 -45.77 -11.65
N ILE A 19 11.80 -46.56 -11.93
CA ILE A 19 10.42 -46.26 -11.52
C ILE A 19 10.31 -46.28 -9.99
N ALA A 20 10.88 -47.28 -9.32
CA ALA A 20 10.87 -47.34 -7.86
C ALA A 20 11.58 -46.13 -7.22
N GLY A 21 12.74 -45.74 -7.75
CA GLY A 21 13.46 -44.55 -7.30
C GLY A 21 12.65 -43.26 -7.52
N PHE A 22 12.01 -43.13 -8.69
CA PHE A 22 11.14 -41.99 -8.97
C PHE A 22 9.93 -41.92 -8.04
N ILE A 23 9.30 -43.05 -7.72
CA ILE A 23 8.19 -43.11 -6.76
C ILE A 23 8.66 -42.68 -5.37
N VAL A 24 9.84 -43.11 -4.91
CA VAL A 24 10.39 -42.69 -3.62
C VAL A 24 10.63 -41.18 -3.58
N VAL A 25 11.19 -40.60 -4.66
CA VAL A 25 11.37 -39.15 -4.79
C VAL A 25 10.02 -38.43 -4.79
N LEU A 26 9.02 -38.93 -5.52
CA LEU A 26 7.68 -38.34 -5.54
C LEU A 26 7.00 -38.40 -4.16
N LEU A 27 7.11 -39.52 -3.44
CA LEU A 27 6.59 -39.64 -2.09
C LEU A 27 7.31 -38.68 -1.14
N PHE A 28 8.64 -38.59 -1.24
CA PHE A 28 9.43 -37.65 -0.45
C PHE A 28 9.04 -36.20 -0.73
N LEU A 29 8.87 -35.84 -2.01
CA LEU A 29 8.36 -34.53 -2.40
C LEU A 29 6.94 -34.31 -1.88
N PHE A 30 6.06 -35.29 -1.95
CA PHE A 30 4.69 -35.17 -1.43
C PHE A 30 4.65 -35.00 0.10
N PHE A 31 5.53 -35.69 0.84
CA PHE A 31 5.61 -35.57 2.31
C PHE A 31 6.30 -34.29 2.79
N ILE A 32 7.27 -33.75 2.03
CA ILE A 32 7.92 -32.47 2.38
C ILE A 32 7.10 -31.29 1.90
N LEU A 33 6.48 -31.43 0.73
CA LEU A 33 5.45 -30.52 0.23
C LEU A 33 4.10 -30.93 0.82
N ASP A 34 4.06 -31.41 2.07
CA ASP A 34 2.85 -31.35 2.86
C ASP A 34 2.57 -29.85 3.01
N LEU A 35 1.93 -29.30 1.98
CA LEU A 35 1.49 -27.93 1.79
C LEU A 35 0.37 -27.76 2.81
N LYS A 36 0.74 -27.80 4.09
CA LYS A 36 0.01 -27.14 5.16
C LYS A 36 -0.47 -25.85 4.54
N GLU A 37 -1.78 -25.73 4.40
CA GLU A 37 -2.45 -24.70 3.63
C GLU A 37 -1.70 -23.38 3.84
N MET A 38 -0.88 -23.01 2.84
CA MET A 38 -0.09 -21.79 2.96
C MET A 38 -1.10 -20.69 3.16
N SER A 39 -0.90 -19.90 4.22
CA SER A 39 -1.83 -18.81 4.50
C SER A 39 -1.91 -17.91 3.28
N GLU A 40 -3.08 -17.33 3.01
CA GLU A 40 -3.26 -16.40 1.88
C GLU A 40 -2.20 -15.27 1.89
N LEU A 41 -1.73 -14.90 3.09
CA LEU A 41 -0.64 -13.95 3.31
C LEU A 41 0.71 -14.45 2.77
N GLU A 42 1.06 -15.71 3.00
CA GLU A 42 2.29 -16.32 2.48
C GLU A 42 2.24 -16.47 0.96
N ILE A 43 1.08 -16.84 0.41
CA ILE A 43 0.86 -16.92 -1.04
C ILE A 43 1.03 -15.53 -1.68
N CYS A 44 0.43 -14.49 -1.09
CA CYS A 44 0.59 -13.12 -1.54
C CYS A 44 2.07 -12.70 -1.53
N LYS A 45 2.76 -12.89 -0.39
CA LYS A 45 4.18 -12.56 -0.24
C LYS A 45 5.06 -13.30 -1.26
N LEU A 46 4.82 -14.59 -1.49
CA LEU A 46 5.57 -15.36 -2.48
C LEU A 46 5.30 -14.86 -3.90
N SER A 47 4.05 -14.49 -4.23
CA SER A 47 3.71 -13.93 -5.54
C SER A 47 4.40 -12.59 -5.78
N ILE A 48 4.49 -11.74 -4.75
CA ILE A 48 5.20 -10.45 -4.79
C ILE A 48 6.70 -10.67 -4.97
N LEU A 49 7.31 -11.60 -4.22
CA LEU A 49 8.73 -11.92 -4.38
C LEU A 49 9.02 -12.48 -5.77
N THR A 50 8.18 -13.40 -6.25
CA THR A 50 8.34 -14.02 -7.58
C THR A 50 8.23 -12.96 -8.68
N ARG A 51 7.23 -12.08 -8.58
CA ARG A 51 7.04 -11.00 -9.55
C ARG A 51 8.14 -9.96 -9.48
N GLY A 52 8.56 -9.58 -8.28
CA GLY A 52 9.60 -8.59 -8.06
C GLY A 52 11.01 -9.04 -8.46
N THR A 53 11.27 -10.35 -8.44
CA THR A 53 12.55 -10.94 -8.85
C THR A 53 12.56 -11.46 -10.29
N ALA A 54 11.40 -11.50 -10.96
CA ALA A 54 11.32 -11.89 -12.35
C ALA A 54 12.00 -10.85 -13.27
N PRO A 55 12.60 -11.29 -14.40
CA PRO A 55 13.09 -10.38 -15.44
C PRO A 55 11.98 -9.41 -15.90
N GLU A 56 12.32 -8.15 -16.18
CA GLU A 56 11.35 -7.07 -16.52
C GLU A 56 10.29 -7.50 -17.55
N ILE A 57 10.73 -8.16 -18.62
CA ILE A 57 9.88 -8.64 -19.73
C ILE A 57 8.81 -9.62 -19.23
N THR A 58 9.08 -10.33 -18.14
CA THR A 58 8.23 -11.39 -17.58
C THR A 58 7.53 -11.02 -16.28
N LYS A 59 7.85 -9.87 -15.64
CA LYS A 59 7.23 -9.45 -14.37
C LYS A 59 5.71 -9.44 -14.47
N ARG A 60 5.16 -8.91 -15.57
CA ARG A 60 3.70 -8.84 -15.81
C ARG A 60 3.04 -10.21 -16.05
N LEU A 61 3.82 -11.23 -16.40
CA LEU A 61 3.30 -12.60 -16.60
C LEU A 61 3.12 -13.35 -15.28
N ALA A 62 3.79 -12.91 -14.21
CA ALA A 62 3.58 -13.45 -12.87
C ALA A 62 2.34 -12.79 -12.24
N PRO A 63 1.20 -13.50 -12.12
CA PRO A 63 0.01 -12.91 -11.52
C PRO A 63 0.22 -12.66 -10.03
N LEU A 64 -0.19 -11.49 -9.54
CA LEU A 64 -0.28 -11.25 -8.10
C LEU A 64 -1.44 -12.07 -7.53
N LYS A 65 -1.15 -12.89 -6.53
CA LYS A 65 -2.12 -13.76 -5.86
C LYS A 65 -2.49 -13.21 -4.48
N CYS A 66 -2.50 -11.88 -4.35
CA CYS A 66 -2.84 -11.20 -3.12
C CYS A 66 -4.34 -11.10 -2.96
N THR A 67 -4.88 -11.78 -1.95
CA THR A 67 -6.29 -11.68 -1.57
C THR A 67 -6.46 -10.59 -0.52
N THR A 68 -7.43 -9.71 -0.74
CA THR A 68 -7.74 -8.61 0.18
C THR A 68 -8.27 -9.16 1.50
N GLN A 69 -7.54 -8.91 2.59
CA GLN A 69 -7.96 -9.33 3.93
C GLN A 69 -9.13 -8.50 4.42
N LYS A 70 -10.19 -9.16 4.90
CA LYS A 70 -11.41 -8.50 5.37
C LYS A 70 -11.50 -8.63 6.88
N ILE A 71 -11.43 -7.51 7.59
CA ILE A 71 -11.40 -7.46 9.05
C ILE A 71 -12.65 -6.75 9.55
N CYS A 72 -13.48 -7.45 10.30
CA CYS A 72 -14.71 -6.90 10.88
C CYS A 72 -14.52 -6.61 12.37
N LEU A 73 -14.66 -5.35 12.77
CA LEU A 73 -14.53 -4.92 14.17
C LEU A 73 -15.91 -4.82 14.81
N THR A 74 -16.11 -5.49 15.95
CA THR A 74 -17.43 -5.58 16.62
C THR A 74 -17.29 -5.67 18.13
N MET A 75 -18.29 -5.18 18.88
CA MET A 75 -18.40 -5.30 20.33
C MET A 75 -19.12 -6.60 20.73
N GLU A 76 -20.20 -6.94 20.01
CA GLU A 76 -21.17 -7.99 20.35
C GLU A 76 -21.14 -9.18 19.38
N ASN A 77 -20.07 -9.31 18.59
CA ASN A 77 -19.94 -10.36 17.55
C ASN A 77 -20.98 -10.24 16.43
N LYS A 78 -21.40 -9.01 16.11
CA LYS A 78 -22.26 -8.72 14.96
C LYS A 78 -21.45 -8.76 13.67
N ASP A 79 -22.13 -9.09 12.57
CA ASP A 79 -21.54 -9.10 11.25
C ASP A 79 -21.39 -7.69 10.69
N CYS A 80 -20.37 -7.49 9.87
CA CYS A 80 -20.16 -6.29 9.07
C CYS A 80 -20.94 -6.44 7.74
N PRO A 81 -22.01 -5.66 7.51
CA PRO A 81 -22.83 -5.77 6.29
C PRO A 81 -22.03 -5.62 5.00
N GLN A 82 -20.92 -4.89 5.06
CA GLN A 82 -20.00 -4.62 3.94
C GLN A 82 -19.30 -5.88 3.43
N PHE A 83 -19.24 -6.93 4.26
CA PHE A 83 -18.60 -8.21 3.94
C PHE A 83 -19.59 -9.37 3.78
N LEU A 84 -20.88 -9.09 3.59
CA LEU A 84 -21.86 -10.14 3.30
C LEU A 84 -21.53 -10.85 1.97
N GLY A 85 -21.47 -12.18 2.02
CA GLY A 85 -21.15 -13.02 0.86
C GLY A 85 -19.65 -13.22 0.60
N TYR A 86 -18.77 -12.59 1.39
CA TYR A 86 -17.34 -12.87 1.34
C TYR A 86 -16.96 -13.99 2.32
N GLU A 87 -16.06 -14.86 1.88
CA GLU A 87 -15.43 -15.87 2.72
C GLU A 87 -14.25 -15.27 3.53
N ASN A 88 -13.78 -15.98 4.55
CA ASN A 88 -12.57 -15.64 5.32
C ASN A 88 -12.57 -14.27 6.02
N VAL A 89 -13.75 -13.73 6.38
CA VAL A 89 -13.86 -12.48 7.16
C VAL A 89 -13.34 -12.70 8.58
N LYS A 90 -12.24 -12.04 8.93
CA LYS A 90 -11.66 -12.06 10.28
C LYS A 90 -12.46 -11.16 11.21
N LYS A 91 -13.36 -11.74 11.99
CA LYS A 91 -14.12 -11.02 13.03
C LYS A 91 -13.24 -10.82 14.26
N VAL A 92 -13.12 -9.57 14.70
CA VAL A 92 -12.35 -9.19 15.89
C VAL A 92 -13.28 -8.56 16.91
N LYS A 93 -13.45 -9.26 18.04
CA LYS A 93 -14.21 -8.74 19.18
C LYS A 93 -13.37 -7.71 19.93
N LEU A 94 -13.90 -6.51 20.07
CA LEU A 94 -13.25 -5.41 20.76
C LEU A 94 -13.42 -5.54 22.29
N PRO A 95 -12.37 -5.23 23.07
CA PRO A 95 -12.43 -5.31 24.52
C PRO A 95 -13.28 -4.17 25.11
N SER A 96 -14.11 -4.52 26.09
CA SER A 96 -14.85 -3.52 26.88
C SER A 96 -13.98 -2.90 27.98
N GLY A 97 -14.39 -1.73 28.47
CA GLY A 97 -13.75 -1.01 29.56
C GLY A 97 -12.79 0.10 29.11
N THR A 98 -12.17 0.74 30.09
CA THR A 98 -11.26 1.87 29.90
C THR A 98 -9.83 1.53 30.34
N LEU A 99 -8.87 2.24 29.78
CA LEU A 99 -7.47 2.26 30.18
C LEU A 99 -7.28 3.20 31.38
N ALA A 100 -6.08 3.19 31.97
CA ALA A 100 -5.76 3.99 33.16
C ALA A 100 -5.82 5.51 32.89
N ASP A 101 -5.63 5.93 31.65
CA ASP A 101 -5.74 7.31 31.16
C ASP A 101 -7.18 7.71 30.78
N GLY A 102 -8.16 6.82 30.99
CA GLY A 102 -9.56 7.04 30.65
C GLY A 102 -9.93 6.68 29.20
N LYS A 103 -8.96 6.34 28.34
CA LYS A 103 -9.23 5.99 26.95
C LYS A 103 -9.91 4.62 26.84
N PRO A 104 -10.98 4.44 26.05
CA PRO A 104 -11.61 3.13 25.85
C PRO A 104 -10.64 2.10 25.30
N LYS A 105 -10.58 0.90 25.89
CA LYS A 105 -9.73 -0.20 25.39
C LYS A 105 -10.07 -0.57 23.95
N ALA A 106 -11.35 -0.48 23.58
CA ALA A 106 -11.81 -0.69 22.22
C ALA A 106 -11.19 0.29 21.22
N SER A 107 -11.07 1.58 21.57
CA SER A 107 -10.45 2.60 20.70
C SER A 107 -8.99 2.26 20.44
N GLN A 108 -8.22 1.95 21.49
CA GLN A 108 -6.83 1.51 21.34
C GLN A 108 -6.72 0.24 20.48
N LYS A 109 -7.66 -0.71 20.62
CA LYS A 109 -7.64 -1.93 19.81
C LYS A 109 -7.96 -1.67 18.33
N ILE A 110 -8.87 -0.74 18.03
CA ILE A 110 -9.13 -0.29 16.65
C ILE A 110 -7.86 0.31 16.05
N GLU A 111 -7.18 1.21 16.77
CA GLU A 111 -5.92 1.83 16.34
C GLU A 111 -4.83 0.79 16.08
N GLU A 112 -4.67 -0.17 16.99
CA GLU A 112 -3.73 -1.29 16.85
C GLU A 112 -4.01 -2.11 15.59
N ILE A 113 -5.27 -2.45 15.33
CA ILE A 113 -5.64 -3.27 14.16
C ILE A 113 -5.42 -2.49 12.87
N SER A 114 -5.80 -1.21 12.83
CA SER A 114 -5.54 -0.35 11.68
C SER A 114 -4.05 -0.17 11.41
N ALA A 115 -3.25 0.08 12.45
CA ALA A 115 -1.80 0.23 12.33
C ALA A 115 -1.12 -1.06 11.84
N ASN A 116 -1.52 -2.22 12.39
CA ASN A 116 -1.04 -3.52 11.92
C ASN A 116 -1.44 -3.79 10.47
N ALA A 117 -2.69 -3.51 10.08
CA ALA A 117 -3.14 -3.70 8.71
C ALA A 117 -2.34 -2.86 7.70
N MET A 118 -2.03 -1.60 8.04
CA MET A 118 -1.13 -0.75 7.26
C MET A 118 0.28 -1.34 7.16
N TYR A 119 0.84 -1.74 8.31
CA TYR A 119 2.19 -2.26 8.39
C TYR A 119 2.34 -3.58 7.63
N ASP A 120 1.40 -4.50 7.81
CA ASP A 120 1.36 -5.78 7.12
C ASP A 120 1.26 -5.57 5.62
N CYS A 121 0.39 -4.66 5.16
CA CYS A 121 0.31 -4.27 3.76
C CYS A 121 1.67 -3.81 3.22
N TRP A 122 2.30 -2.82 3.85
CA TRP A 122 3.60 -2.31 3.44
C TRP A 122 4.69 -3.40 3.45
N ASN A 123 4.72 -4.22 4.49
CA ASN A 123 5.73 -5.26 4.69
C ASN A 123 5.61 -6.41 3.70
N ILE A 124 4.38 -6.89 3.44
CA ILE A 124 4.10 -7.94 2.45
C ILE A 124 4.49 -7.47 1.04
N MET A 125 4.23 -6.19 0.74
CA MET A 125 4.57 -5.55 -0.52
C MET A 125 6.06 -5.23 -0.68
N GLY A 126 6.91 -5.77 0.20
CA GLY A 126 8.36 -5.66 0.08
C GLY A 126 8.92 -4.35 0.58
N GLN A 127 8.18 -3.61 1.43
CA GLN A 127 8.66 -2.39 2.10
C GLN A 127 9.10 -1.28 1.13
N GLY A 128 8.61 -1.31 -0.11
CA GLY A 128 9.08 -0.41 -1.16
C GLY A 128 10.46 -0.71 -1.68
N LYS A 129 11.02 -1.91 -1.42
CA LYS A 129 12.32 -2.34 -1.95
C LYS A 129 12.20 -3.22 -3.18
N ILE A 130 10.98 -3.58 -3.56
CA ILE A 130 10.68 -4.51 -4.64
C ILE A 130 9.77 -3.80 -5.63
N ASP A 131 10.21 -3.72 -6.89
CA ASP A 131 9.35 -3.29 -7.99
C ASP A 131 8.51 -4.48 -8.48
N ILE A 132 7.23 -4.45 -8.10
CA ILE A 132 6.27 -5.48 -8.48
C ILE A 132 5.48 -5.10 -9.73
N PHE A 133 5.41 -3.84 -10.12
CA PHE A 133 4.55 -3.43 -11.23
C PHE A 133 5.28 -3.53 -12.57
N GLY A 134 6.61 -3.51 -12.54
CA GLY A 134 7.45 -3.56 -13.72
C GLY A 134 7.40 -2.22 -14.45
N GLY A 135 8.57 -1.71 -14.80
CA GLY A 135 8.67 -0.52 -15.62
C GLY A 135 8.00 -0.68 -16.97
N GLU A 136 7.37 0.37 -17.48
CA GLU A 136 6.87 0.43 -18.87
C GLU A 136 7.98 0.57 -19.92
N GLU A 137 9.21 0.13 -19.63
CA GLU A 137 10.35 0.24 -20.56
C GLU A 137 10.29 -0.74 -21.77
N GLY A 138 9.14 -1.36 -22.04
CA GLY A 138 9.01 -2.40 -23.05
C GLY A 138 8.53 -1.96 -24.43
N ASN A 139 7.98 -0.75 -24.59
CA ASN A 139 7.50 -0.29 -25.88
C ASN A 139 8.40 0.82 -26.41
N HIS A 140 9.51 0.47 -27.06
CA HIS A 140 10.33 1.40 -27.86
C HIS A 140 9.54 2.21 -28.91
N LEU A 141 8.26 1.89 -29.13
CA LEU A 141 7.31 2.66 -29.93
C LEU A 141 6.82 3.95 -29.24
N SER A 142 6.77 4.02 -27.90
CA SER A 142 6.38 5.25 -27.21
C SER A 142 7.50 6.29 -27.22
N ASP A 143 8.77 5.90 -27.26
CA ASP A 143 9.89 6.86 -27.42
C ASP A 143 9.80 7.65 -28.73
N LEU A 144 9.38 7.00 -29.82
CA LEU A 144 9.15 7.64 -31.12
C LEU A 144 7.92 8.57 -31.13
N VAL A 145 7.00 8.42 -30.19
CA VAL A 145 5.81 9.28 -30.03
C VAL A 145 6.07 10.40 -29.02
N ILE A 146 6.85 10.14 -27.98
CA ILE A 146 7.21 11.10 -26.92
C ILE A 146 8.13 12.19 -27.47
N GLU A 147 9.03 11.87 -28.42
CA GLU A 147 9.84 12.90 -29.07
C GLU A 147 8.99 13.91 -29.88
N LYS A 148 7.84 13.49 -30.41
CA LYS A 148 6.84 14.38 -31.04
C LYS A 148 5.90 15.05 -30.04
N ALA A 149 5.65 14.44 -28.89
CA ALA A 149 4.77 14.96 -27.85
C ALA A 149 5.42 16.01 -26.93
N LYS A 150 6.77 16.12 -26.90
CA LYS A 150 7.52 17.15 -26.16
C LYS A 150 7.20 18.61 -26.55
N SER A 151 6.41 18.84 -27.61
CA SER A 151 5.94 20.19 -27.99
C SER A 151 4.59 20.60 -27.41
N ILE A 152 3.92 19.72 -26.65
CA ILE A 152 2.62 19.99 -26.04
C ILE A 152 2.74 19.73 -24.54
N SER A 153 2.44 20.74 -23.73
CA SER A 153 2.61 20.82 -22.25
C SER A 153 1.80 19.81 -21.42
N VAL A 154 1.63 18.58 -21.89
CA VAL A 154 0.93 17.50 -21.18
C VAL A 154 1.99 16.71 -20.44
N VAL A 155 2.17 17.04 -19.16
CA VAL A 155 2.80 16.14 -18.19
C VAL A 155 1.99 14.84 -18.25
N ASN A 156 2.60 13.79 -18.81
CA ASN A 156 1.96 12.49 -18.93
C ASN A 156 1.58 12.01 -17.53
N ASN A 157 0.30 11.72 -17.32
CA ASN A 157 -0.20 11.11 -16.09
C ASN A 157 0.55 9.79 -15.89
N VAL A 158 1.45 9.73 -14.92
CA VAL A 158 2.01 8.45 -14.47
C VAL A 158 0.86 7.69 -13.82
N GLU A 159 0.37 6.65 -14.51
CA GLU A 159 -0.74 5.84 -14.03
C GLU A 159 -0.24 4.89 -12.95
N ALA A 160 -0.46 5.27 -11.68
CA ALA A 160 -0.09 4.43 -10.57
C ALA A 160 -0.95 3.16 -10.55
N LYS A 161 -0.29 2.01 -10.40
CA LYS A 161 -0.93 0.74 -10.08
C LYS A 161 -0.99 0.55 -8.59
N CYS A 162 -2.04 -0.13 -8.13
CA CYS A 162 -2.25 -0.35 -6.71
C CYS A 162 -2.60 -1.80 -6.37
N VAL A 163 -2.46 -2.14 -5.10
CA VAL A 163 -3.00 -3.36 -4.51
C VAL A 163 -3.75 -2.98 -3.23
N ILE A 164 -4.98 -3.46 -3.06
CA ILE A 164 -5.72 -3.33 -1.80
C ILE A 164 -5.32 -4.51 -0.93
N CYS A 165 -4.51 -4.27 0.11
CA CYS A 165 -4.04 -5.37 0.95
C CYS A 165 -5.12 -5.83 1.94
N SER A 166 -5.86 -4.86 2.51
CA SER A 166 -6.82 -5.13 3.57
C SER A 166 -7.92 -4.09 3.60
N ARG A 167 -9.10 -4.53 4.07
CA ARG A 167 -10.30 -3.73 4.29
C ARG A 167 -10.74 -3.94 5.74
N VAL A 168 -10.88 -2.85 6.48
CA VAL A 168 -11.34 -2.85 7.88
C VAL A 168 -12.71 -2.21 7.93
N ALA A 169 -13.72 -2.99 8.32
CA ALA A 169 -15.08 -2.52 8.50
C ALA A 169 -15.46 -2.46 9.99
N ILE A 170 -16.34 -1.53 10.33
CA ILE A 170 -16.90 -1.36 11.66
C ILE A 170 -18.33 -1.89 11.65
N ALA A 171 -18.64 -2.83 12.55
CA ALA A 171 -19.97 -3.40 12.65
C ALA A 171 -20.98 -2.39 13.23
N PRO A 172 -22.29 -2.52 12.92
CA PRO A 172 -23.32 -1.56 13.30
C PRO A 172 -23.44 -1.30 14.82
N ASP A 173 -23.06 -2.25 15.67
CA ASP A 173 -23.09 -2.11 17.13
C ASP A 173 -22.15 -1.03 17.67
N LEU A 174 -21.06 -0.71 16.97
CA LEU A 174 -20.18 0.38 17.37
C LEU A 174 -20.80 1.77 17.18
N TYR A 175 -21.83 1.89 16.33
CA TYR A 175 -22.54 3.14 16.08
C TYR A 175 -23.72 3.38 17.04
N GLU A 176 -24.05 2.41 17.89
CA GLU A 176 -25.03 2.58 18.96
C GLU A 176 -24.60 3.69 19.93
N GLU A 177 -25.54 4.48 20.46
CA GLU A 177 -25.26 5.64 21.33
C GLU A 177 -24.27 5.31 22.48
N LYS A 178 -24.37 4.12 23.06
CA LYS A 178 -23.51 3.65 24.16
C LYS A 178 -22.02 3.51 23.76
N ASN A 179 -21.72 3.36 22.46
CA ASN A 179 -20.40 3.08 21.92
C ASN A 179 -19.83 4.24 21.09
N LYS A 180 -20.61 5.27 20.76
CA LYS A 180 -20.16 6.40 19.91
C LYS A 180 -18.91 7.11 20.43
N GLU A 181 -18.76 7.20 21.76
CA GLU A 181 -17.58 7.81 22.38
C GLU A 181 -16.28 7.02 22.13
N ILE A 182 -16.36 5.73 21.77
CA ILE A 182 -15.20 4.93 21.38
C ILE A 182 -14.61 5.47 20.08
N LEU A 183 -15.44 5.66 19.05
CA LEU A 183 -15.01 6.08 17.72
C LEU A 183 -14.44 7.50 17.71
N LYS A 184 -14.99 8.41 18.52
CA LYS A 184 -14.49 9.79 18.67
C LYS A 184 -13.07 9.87 19.25
N GLN A 185 -12.65 8.83 19.97
CA GLN A 185 -11.33 8.76 20.61
C GLN A 185 -10.32 7.96 19.80
N VAL A 186 -10.70 7.42 18.64
CA VAL A 186 -9.76 6.74 17.72
C VAL A 186 -8.89 7.79 17.05
N ASP A 187 -7.60 7.73 17.33
CA ASP A 187 -6.54 8.51 16.73
C ASP A 187 -5.37 7.60 16.35
N VAL A 188 -5.49 6.99 15.18
CA VAL A 188 -4.47 6.08 14.66
C VAL A 188 -3.16 6.82 14.37
N ASN A 189 -3.19 8.11 14.03
CA ASN A 189 -1.98 8.89 13.76
C ASN A 189 -1.10 9.00 15.02
N THR A 190 -1.72 9.29 16.17
CA THR A 190 -1.02 9.31 17.45
C THR A 190 -0.53 7.91 17.83
N TYR A 191 -1.35 6.87 17.60
CA TYR A 191 -0.93 5.49 17.84
C TYR A 191 0.32 5.10 17.03
N LEU A 192 0.36 5.42 15.74
CA LEU A 192 1.48 5.13 14.86
C LEU A 192 2.78 5.82 15.30
N LYS A 193 2.67 7.04 15.83
CA LYS A 193 3.81 7.82 16.35
C LYS A 193 4.42 7.22 17.61
N GLU A 194 3.57 6.71 18.51
CA GLU A 194 3.99 6.36 19.87
C GLU A 194 4.26 4.86 20.06
N LYS A 195 3.60 3.99 19.28
CA LYS A 195 3.64 2.54 19.49
C LYS A 195 4.68 1.88 18.61
N GLN A 196 5.43 0.96 19.21
CA GLN A 196 6.41 0.12 18.53
C GLN A 196 5.73 -0.98 17.71
N VAL A 197 6.31 -1.29 16.55
CA VAL A 197 5.92 -2.46 15.77
C VAL A 197 6.32 -3.71 16.56
N PRO A 198 5.48 -4.76 16.64
CA PRO A 198 5.83 -5.99 17.34
C PRO A 198 7.18 -6.56 16.86
N GLY A 199 8.12 -6.75 17.78
CA GLY A 199 9.48 -7.26 17.48
C GLY A 199 10.46 -6.22 16.94
N SER A 200 10.08 -4.94 16.84
CA SER A 200 10.95 -3.83 16.44
C SER A 200 11.17 -2.84 17.58
N SER A 201 12.30 -2.13 17.57
CA SER A 201 12.54 -0.98 18.45
C SER A 201 11.93 0.31 17.92
N LEU A 202 11.53 0.33 16.65
CA LEU A 202 10.97 1.49 15.95
C LEU A 202 9.46 1.56 16.14
N THR A 203 8.92 2.77 16.18
CA THR A 203 7.48 3.01 16.11
C THR A 203 6.94 2.69 14.72
N TYR A 204 5.63 2.53 14.56
CA TYR A 204 5.06 2.33 13.22
C TYR A 204 5.43 3.49 12.29
N LEU A 205 5.27 4.73 12.77
CA LEU A 205 5.63 5.91 11.98
C LEU A 205 7.11 5.88 11.61
N GLN A 206 8.00 5.66 12.58
CA GLN A 206 9.43 5.48 12.30
C GLN A 206 9.70 4.36 11.31
N THR A 207 8.94 3.27 11.36
CA THR A 207 9.14 2.15 10.43
C THR A 207 8.78 2.53 9.00
N PHE A 208 7.75 3.37 8.81
CA PHE A 208 7.42 3.94 7.51
C PHE A 208 8.39 5.07 7.09
N THR A 209 8.89 5.88 8.04
CA THR A 209 9.64 7.12 7.76
C THR A 209 11.16 6.99 7.82
N ASP A 210 11.73 6.25 8.79
CA ASP A 210 13.18 6.11 9.04
C ASP A 210 13.89 5.34 7.91
N ARG A 211 13.13 4.90 6.90
CA ARG A 211 13.64 4.33 5.66
C ARG A 211 12.97 4.92 4.41
N GLN A 212 12.72 6.23 4.38
CA GLN A 212 12.34 6.97 3.16
C GLN A 212 10.86 6.90 2.78
N VAL A 213 9.93 7.11 3.72
CA VAL A 213 8.56 7.53 3.37
C VAL A 213 7.88 8.29 4.50
N SER A 214 7.74 9.62 4.40
CA SER A 214 6.82 10.39 5.25
C SER A 214 5.56 10.75 4.47
N SER A 215 4.67 9.77 4.31
CA SER A 215 3.39 9.96 3.63
C SER A 215 2.22 9.62 4.56
N TYR A 216 2.02 10.46 5.57
CA TYR A 216 0.72 10.50 6.24
C TYR A 216 -0.02 11.77 5.88
N PRO A 217 -1.15 11.70 5.16
CA PRO A 217 -2.08 12.82 5.16
C PRO A 217 -2.53 13.03 6.61
N SER A 218 -2.33 14.24 7.12
CA SER A 218 -2.72 14.67 8.47
C SER A 218 -4.21 14.43 8.77
N GLN A 219 -5.01 14.11 7.75
CA GLN A 219 -6.45 13.90 7.78
C GLN A 219 -6.90 12.48 8.16
N PHE A 220 -6.00 11.51 8.35
CA PHE A 220 -6.43 10.15 8.75
C PHE A 220 -7.20 10.14 10.09
N SER A 221 -6.83 11.00 11.06
CA SER A 221 -7.60 11.18 12.31
C SER A 221 -8.96 11.86 12.08
N THR A 222 -9.12 12.61 10.98
CA THR A 222 -10.38 13.31 10.70
C THR A 222 -11.44 12.43 10.06
N ASN A 223 -11.09 11.30 9.45
CA ASN A 223 -12.07 10.42 8.77
C ASN A 223 -12.90 9.57 9.74
N PHE A 224 -12.34 9.16 10.88
CA PHE A 224 -13.12 8.46 11.91
C PHE A 224 -13.97 9.42 12.77
N SER A 225 -13.49 10.65 12.97
CA SER A 225 -14.03 11.56 14.00
C SER A 225 -14.81 12.77 13.46
N LYS A 226 -14.75 13.14 12.18
CA LYS A 226 -15.57 14.25 11.65
C LYS A 226 -17.02 13.81 11.38
N GLN A 227 -17.76 13.78 12.46
CA GLN A 227 -19.22 13.75 12.52
C GLN A 227 -19.81 15.14 12.19
N GLY A 228 -19.45 15.69 11.02
CA GLY A 228 -19.92 17.00 10.54
C GLY A 228 -20.56 16.85 9.16
N GLU A 229 -21.86 16.53 9.12
CA GLU A 229 -22.77 16.47 7.96
C GLU A 229 -22.38 15.62 6.74
N GLY A 230 -21.14 15.11 6.65
CA GLY A 230 -20.68 14.14 5.67
C GLY A 230 -20.85 12.70 6.17
N LYS A 231 -21.16 11.77 5.26
CA LYS A 231 -21.33 10.34 5.53
C LYS A 231 -20.11 9.80 6.30
N THR A 232 -20.34 9.17 7.44
CA THR A 232 -19.31 8.40 8.16
C THR A 232 -18.94 7.18 7.33
N THR A 233 -17.65 6.98 7.11
CA THR A 233 -17.15 5.80 6.40
C THR A 233 -17.10 4.65 7.39
N ASP A 234 -17.90 3.61 7.15
CA ASP A 234 -17.95 2.38 7.92
C ASP A 234 -16.91 1.34 7.49
N GLU A 235 -16.14 1.68 6.45
CA GLU A 235 -15.12 0.83 5.89
C GLU A 235 -13.91 1.63 5.40
N ILE A 236 -12.71 1.12 5.68
CA ILE A 236 -11.43 1.67 5.24
C ILE A 236 -10.62 0.59 4.52
N ALA A 237 -10.15 0.90 3.33
CA ALA A 237 -9.20 0.12 2.56
C ALA A 237 -7.78 0.65 2.77
N PHE A 238 -6.81 -0.24 2.94
CA PHE A 238 -5.39 0.09 2.93
C PHE A 238 -4.81 -0.27 1.57
N VAL A 239 -4.49 0.78 0.81
CA VAL A 239 -4.09 0.71 -0.59
C VAL A 239 -2.59 0.91 -0.68
N PHE A 240 -1.86 -0.10 -1.13
CA PHE A 240 -0.46 0.04 -1.50
C PHE A 240 -0.36 0.55 -2.92
N SER A 241 0.46 1.56 -3.17
CA SER A 241 0.85 2.00 -4.50
C SER A 241 2.35 2.25 -4.58
N GLN A 242 2.89 2.12 -5.79
CA GLN A 242 4.29 2.42 -6.09
C GLN A 242 4.37 3.43 -7.21
N ILE A 243 5.08 4.52 -6.96
CA ILE A 243 5.41 5.53 -7.95
C ILE A 243 6.81 5.17 -8.46
N LEU A 244 6.92 4.83 -9.74
CA LEU A 244 8.19 4.58 -10.40
C LEU A 244 8.61 5.87 -11.12
N VAL A 245 9.83 6.35 -10.85
CA VAL A 245 10.44 7.45 -11.61
C VAL A 245 11.52 6.84 -12.50
N ASP A 246 11.36 6.96 -13.82
CA ASP A 246 12.35 6.51 -14.79
C ASP A 246 13.64 7.35 -14.65
N GLY A 247 14.73 6.68 -14.30
CA GLY A 247 15.99 7.33 -13.96
C GLY A 247 16.82 7.71 -15.18
N ARG A 248 17.31 8.95 -15.21
CA ARG A 248 18.74 9.29 -15.40
C ARG A 248 19.03 10.79 -15.32
N GLU A 249 18.03 11.66 -15.52
CA GLU A 249 18.16 13.07 -15.15
C GLU A 249 17.49 13.25 -13.80
N PRO A 250 18.27 13.46 -12.73
CA PRO A 250 17.81 13.26 -11.37
C PRO A 250 16.67 14.22 -11.09
N LEU A 251 15.79 13.81 -10.19
CA LEU A 251 14.90 14.63 -9.35
C LEU A 251 15.14 16.15 -9.40
N GLU A 252 16.40 16.59 -9.34
CA GLU A 252 16.86 17.96 -9.59
C GLU A 252 16.27 18.65 -10.83
N GLN A 253 16.12 18.01 -11.99
CA GLN A 253 15.51 18.67 -13.16
C GLN A 253 13.99 18.80 -13.07
N ALA A 254 13.32 17.87 -12.39
CA ALA A 254 11.89 18.00 -12.08
C ALA A 254 11.66 19.15 -11.09
N PHE A 255 12.57 19.31 -10.11
CA PHE A 255 12.54 20.42 -9.15
C PHE A 255 12.99 21.77 -9.76
N GLU A 256 14.02 21.83 -10.60
CA GLU A 256 14.49 23.07 -11.25
C GLU A 256 13.53 23.60 -12.32
N LYS A 257 12.96 22.71 -13.15
CA LYS A 257 11.98 23.14 -14.18
C LYS A 257 10.63 23.51 -13.57
N GLY A 258 10.27 22.92 -12.42
CA GLY A 258 9.11 23.33 -11.62
C GLY A 258 9.29 24.69 -10.92
N ALA A 259 10.52 25.09 -10.61
CA ALA A 259 10.81 26.38 -10.00
C ALA A 259 10.88 27.55 -11.01
N GLY A 260 11.21 27.29 -12.28
CA GLY A 260 11.42 28.34 -13.30
C GLY A 260 10.26 28.60 -14.26
N THR A 261 9.34 27.65 -14.42
CA THR A 261 8.13 27.83 -15.23
C THR A 261 6.93 27.69 -14.30
N GLY A 262 6.00 28.65 -14.32
CA GLY A 262 4.90 28.81 -13.37
C GLY A 262 3.84 27.70 -13.35
N ILE A 263 4.27 26.45 -13.32
CA ILE A 263 3.47 25.31 -12.93
C ILE A 263 3.54 25.27 -11.41
N ALA A 264 2.48 25.76 -10.77
CA ALA A 264 2.28 25.65 -9.33
C ALA A 264 2.12 24.17 -8.94
N ILE A 265 3.23 23.46 -8.86
CA ILE A 265 3.38 22.24 -8.06
C ILE A 265 3.86 22.74 -6.70
N GLY A 266 3.09 22.43 -5.65
CA GLY A 266 3.04 23.10 -4.36
C GLY A 266 4.26 22.85 -3.47
N SER A 267 5.44 23.25 -3.93
CA SER A 267 6.71 23.09 -3.22
C SER A 267 6.89 24.18 -2.17
N GLY A 268 6.11 24.07 -1.10
CA GLY A 268 6.36 24.77 0.17
C GLY A 268 7.53 24.16 0.94
N LEU A 269 8.70 24.01 0.30
CA LEU A 269 9.94 23.57 0.95
C LEU A 269 10.71 24.76 1.52
N LEU A 270 10.28 25.21 2.70
CA LEU A 270 11.03 26.13 3.56
C LEU A 270 11.13 25.65 5.02
N LEU A 271 11.01 24.34 5.28
CA LEU A 271 10.95 23.82 6.65
C LEU A 271 11.68 22.48 6.83
N THR A 272 13.00 22.43 6.60
CA THR A 272 13.84 21.52 7.40
C THR A 272 14.24 22.23 8.70
N PRO A 273 14.08 21.59 9.87
CA PRO A 273 14.40 22.21 11.18
C PRO A 273 15.91 22.45 11.41
N LEU A 274 16.78 22.07 10.47
CA LEU A 274 18.23 22.32 10.51
C LEU A 274 18.68 23.58 9.76
N GLY A 275 17.80 24.23 8.99
CA GLY A 275 18.14 25.44 8.21
C GLY A 275 17.87 26.80 8.88
N LYS A 276 17.29 26.83 10.08
CA LYS A 276 16.73 28.07 10.67
C LYS A 276 17.63 28.84 11.65
N VAL A 277 18.92 28.55 11.75
CA VAL A 277 19.80 29.27 12.70
C VAL A 277 20.64 30.38 12.06
N VAL A 278 20.60 30.60 10.74
CA VAL A 278 21.39 31.67 10.12
C VAL A 278 20.51 32.60 9.29
N GLY A 279 20.17 33.74 9.90
CA GLY A 279 19.91 34.99 9.19
C GLY A 279 18.45 35.34 8.92
N LEU A 280 17.81 36.08 9.84
CA LEU A 280 17.16 37.36 9.55
C LEU A 280 16.52 37.94 10.82
N VAL A 281 17.32 38.74 11.51
CA VAL A 281 16.87 39.73 12.48
C VAL A 281 16.09 40.82 11.72
N GLY A 282 14.82 41.05 12.06
CA GLY A 282 14.22 42.39 11.92
C GLY A 282 13.05 42.65 10.98
N ALA A 283 12.40 41.67 10.33
CA ALA A 283 11.22 41.93 9.49
C ALA A 283 9.91 41.39 10.11
N LYS A 284 9.03 42.29 10.54
CA LYS A 284 7.64 41.97 10.90
C LYS A 284 6.84 41.71 9.62
N ILE A 285 6.53 40.44 9.33
CA ILE A 285 5.60 40.08 8.26
C ILE A 285 4.24 39.79 8.89
N THR A 286 3.34 40.77 8.80
CA THR A 286 1.89 40.58 8.96
C THR A 286 1.36 39.90 7.71
N ILE A 287 0.97 38.63 7.80
CA ILE A 287 0.28 37.90 6.73
C ILE A 287 -1.22 38.21 6.85
N PRO A 288 -1.87 38.77 5.82
CA PRO A 288 -3.30 39.06 5.86
C PRO A 288 -4.11 37.76 5.78
N ALA A 289 -5.13 37.67 6.62
CA ALA A 289 -6.13 36.61 6.64
C ALA A 289 -7.01 36.69 5.38
N ALA A 290 -6.67 35.95 4.34
CA ALA A 290 -7.55 35.69 3.20
C ALA A 290 -7.11 34.43 2.45
N ILE A 291 -7.79 33.32 2.73
CA ILE A 291 -8.34 32.29 1.82
C ILE A 291 -8.86 31.18 2.76
N VAL A 292 -10.05 31.42 3.31
CA VAL A 292 -10.91 30.38 3.87
C VAL A 292 -11.89 30.06 2.75
N ALA A 293 -11.49 29.17 1.84
CA ALA A 293 -12.40 28.62 0.84
C ALA A 293 -12.91 27.27 1.37
N THR A 294 -14.20 27.25 1.62
CA THR A 294 -15.04 26.16 2.10
C THR A 294 -14.88 24.89 1.26
N LEU A 295 -14.42 23.80 1.88
CA LEU A 295 -14.24 22.48 1.27
C LEU A 295 -15.32 21.52 1.77
N THR A 296 -16.40 21.40 1.00
CA THR A 296 -17.39 20.34 1.11
C THR A 296 -16.94 19.14 0.26
N SER A 297 -16.82 17.99 0.93
CA SER A 297 -16.66 16.56 0.55
C SER A 297 -16.22 16.04 -0.85
N GLY A 298 -16.07 16.83 -1.91
CA GLY A 298 -15.71 16.32 -3.25
C GLY A 298 -14.40 16.84 -3.86
N GLY A 299 -13.83 17.93 -3.35
CA GLY A 299 -12.73 18.65 -4.02
C GLY A 299 -11.29 18.31 -3.61
N LEU A 300 -11.07 17.53 -2.53
CA LEU A 300 -9.74 17.37 -1.94
C LEU A 300 -8.91 16.21 -2.48
N ALA A 301 -9.53 15.16 -3.02
CA ALA A 301 -8.78 13.99 -3.50
C ALA A 301 -7.83 14.32 -4.67
N TYR A 302 -8.15 15.31 -5.50
CA TYR A 302 -7.32 15.69 -6.65
C TYR A 302 -6.12 16.57 -6.28
N VAL A 303 -6.28 17.46 -5.28
CA VAL A 303 -5.18 18.28 -4.75
C VAL A 303 -4.30 17.44 -3.81
N GLU A 304 -4.88 16.47 -3.09
CA GLU A 304 -4.12 15.55 -2.24
C GLU A 304 -3.37 14.48 -3.03
N ALA A 305 -3.88 13.97 -4.16
CA ALA A 305 -3.09 13.08 -5.01
C ALA A 305 -1.84 13.78 -5.56
N GLY A 306 -1.95 15.05 -5.97
CA GLY A 306 -0.82 15.88 -6.37
C GLY A 306 0.17 16.16 -5.24
N ASN A 307 -0.33 16.57 -4.06
CA ASN A 307 0.52 16.82 -2.89
C ASN A 307 1.14 15.54 -2.31
N ASN A 308 0.45 14.40 -2.35
CA ASN A 308 0.99 13.10 -1.93
C ASN A 308 2.00 12.56 -2.95
N GLN A 309 1.89 12.91 -4.24
CA GLN A 309 2.92 12.63 -5.22
C GLN A 309 4.15 13.52 -4.99
N GLU A 310 3.97 14.82 -4.74
CA GLU A 310 5.07 15.75 -4.43
C GLU A 310 5.81 15.40 -3.12
N LEU A 311 5.05 15.04 -2.08
CA LEU A 311 5.58 14.52 -0.80
C LEU A 311 6.00 13.04 -0.87
N ALA A 312 5.73 12.31 -1.93
CA ALA A 312 6.38 11.03 -2.15
C ALA A 312 7.77 11.29 -2.76
N VAL A 313 7.86 12.15 -3.78
CA VAL A 313 9.09 12.40 -4.56
C VAL A 313 10.27 12.89 -3.70
N GLU A 314 10.06 13.75 -2.69
CA GLU A 314 11.14 14.18 -1.79
C GLU A 314 11.58 13.07 -0.80
N TYR A 315 10.70 12.09 -0.57
CA TYR A 315 10.87 11.13 0.51
C TYR A 315 11.26 9.75 0.02
N CYS A 316 11.28 9.47 -1.28
CA CYS A 316 11.84 8.23 -1.84
C CYS A 316 13.34 8.17 -1.57
N GLY A 317 13.90 6.99 -1.38
CA GLY A 317 15.34 6.88 -1.54
C GLY A 317 15.78 5.56 -2.14
N PRO A 318 17.10 5.30 -2.10
CA PRO A 318 17.71 4.29 -2.95
C PRO A 318 17.17 2.89 -2.68
N PHE A 319 16.59 2.29 -3.73
CA PHE A 319 16.29 0.86 -3.79
C PHE A 319 17.58 0.03 -3.71
N GLU A 320 17.56 -1.05 -2.94
CA GLU A 320 18.70 -1.95 -2.77
C GLU A 320 18.45 -3.30 -3.47
N SER A 321 18.76 -3.38 -4.79
CA SER A 321 19.27 -4.60 -5.47
C SER A 321 19.70 -4.30 -6.92
N VAL A 322 20.54 -5.13 -7.56
CA VAL A 322 21.99 -5.20 -7.32
C VAL A 322 22.78 -4.36 -8.33
N GLU A 323 22.21 -3.90 -9.46
CA GLU A 323 23.02 -3.18 -10.47
C GLU A 323 22.41 -1.90 -11.05
N GLN A 324 21.08 -1.69 -11.14
CA GLN A 324 20.46 -0.43 -11.61
C GLN A 324 19.04 -0.24 -11.09
N ALA A 325 18.84 -0.09 -9.77
CA ALA A 325 17.50 0.08 -9.23
C ALA A 325 16.95 1.50 -9.48
N ARG A 326 15.74 1.58 -10.04
CA ARG A 326 15.00 2.82 -10.27
C ARG A 326 14.67 3.50 -8.93
N TYR A 327 14.63 4.83 -8.94
CA TYR A 327 14.15 5.61 -7.80
C TYR A 327 12.62 5.50 -7.77
N GLY A 328 12.08 4.70 -6.86
CA GLY A 328 10.64 4.58 -6.66
C GLY A 328 10.24 4.98 -5.24
N CYS A 329 8.98 5.33 -5.08
CA CYS A 329 8.35 5.45 -3.77
C CYS A 329 7.26 4.41 -3.63
N SER A 330 7.20 3.73 -2.49
CA SER A 330 6.00 3.00 -2.09
C SER A 330 5.25 3.75 -1.02
N VAL A 331 3.93 3.80 -1.11
CA VAL A 331 3.07 4.37 -0.06
C VAL A 331 1.92 3.42 0.23
N VAL A 332 1.54 3.33 1.50
CA VAL A 332 0.28 2.70 1.92
C VAL A 332 -0.67 3.80 2.36
N THR A 333 -1.71 4.03 1.57
CA THR A 333 -2.70 5.07 1.81
C THR A 333 -3.97 4.43 2.38
N PRO A 334 -4.44 4.85 3.57
CA PRO A 334 -5.78 4.53 4.00
C PRO A 334 -6.78 5.33 3.18
N ALA A 335 -7.77 4.65 2.60
CA ALA A 335 -8.85 5.26 1.83
C ALA A 335 -10.20 4.77 2.35
N ALA A 336 -11.20 5.63 2.35
CA ALA A 336 -12.58 5.21 2.57
C ALA A 336 -12.98 4.16 1.52
N PHE A 337 -13.86 3.23 1.87
CA PHE A 337 -14.37 2.20 0.95
C PHE A 337 -15.90 2.00 1.08
N SER A 338 -16.61 3.01 1.59
CA SER A 338 -18.03 2.86 1.95
C SER A 338 -19.00 3.10 0.80
N SER A 339 -18.59 3.89 -0.19
CA SER A 339 -19.47 4.38 -1.24
C SER A 339 -18.86 4.26 -2.63
N LYS A 340 -19.70 4.37 -3.66
CA LYS A 340 -19.23 4.44 -5.05
C LYS A 340 -18.26 5.62 -5.26
N GLU A 341 -18.49 6.76 -4.61
CA GLU A 341 -17.59 7.91 -4.69
C GLU A 341 -16.20 7.58 -4.11
N ASP A 342 -16.15 6.76 -3.05
CA ASP A 342 -14.89 6.33 -2.46
C ASP A 342 -14.14 5.35 -3.38
N LEU A 343 -14.87 4.45 -4.04
CA LEU A 343 -14.32 3.58 -5.09
C LEU A 343 -13.76 4.41 -6.24
N ASP A 344 -14.49 5.41 -6.73
CA ASP A 344 -14.03 6.30 -7.79
C ASP A 344 -12.75 7.05 -7.34
N LYS A 345 -12.62 7.41 -6.06
CA LYS A 345 -11.38 8.02 -5.51
C LYS A 345 -10.20 7.04 -5.53
N ILE A 346 -10.43 5.78 -5.17
CA ILE A 346 -9.39 4.74 -5.23
C ILE A 346 -9.02 4.43 -6.68
N GLU A 347 -9.99 4.31 -7.59
CA GLU A 347 -9.73 4.13 -9.02
C GLU A 347 -8.93 5.32 -9.60
N ASN A 348 -9.23 6.55 -9.17
CA ASN A 348 -8.45 7.73 -9.54
C ASN A 348 -7.04 7.76 -8.93
N LEU A 349 -6.84 7.19 -7.74
CA LEU A 349 -5.51 6.97 -7.17
C LEU A 349 -4.76 5.89 -7.95
N CYS A 350 -5.50 4.90 -8.47
CA CYS A 350 -5.01 3.67 -9.07
C CYS A 350 -5.35 3.61 -10.56
N LYS A 351 -5.10 4.70 -11.29
CA LYS A 351 -5.44 4.82 -12.72
C LYS A 351 -4.86 3.69 -13.58
N GLY A 352 -3.69 3.16 -13.19
CA GLY A 352 -3.05 2.03 -13.86
C GLY A 352 -3.72 0.67 -13.58
N GLY A 353 -4.78 0.68 -12.77
CA GLY A 353 -5.54 -0.48 -12.33
C GLY A 353 -5.24 -0.90 -10.89
N ILE A 354 -6.19 -1.62 -10.32
CA ILE A 354 -6.06 -2.33 -9.05
C ILE A 354 -5.72 -3.79 -9.38
N GLU A 355 -4.58 -4.27 -8.88
CA GLU A 355 -4.16 -5.67 -9.04
C GLU A 355 -4.45 -6.49 -7.77
N GLY A 356 -4.63 -7.81 -7.94
CA GLY A 356 -4.95 -8.75 -6.87
C GLY A 356 -6.41 -9.23 -6.90
N ASN A 357 -6.77 -10.05 -5.91
CA ASN A 357 -8.13 -10.55 -5.70
C ASN A 357 -8.83 -9.67 -4.64
N LEU A 358 -9.89 -8.98 -5.05
CA LEU A 358 -10.68 -8.08 -4.18
C LEU A 358 -11.70 -8.83 -3.31
#